data_AF-A0A355BQY5-F1
#
_entry.id   AF-A0A355BQY5-F1
#
_cell.length_a   1.000
_cell.length_b   1.000
_cell.length_c   1.000
_cell.angle_alpha   90.00
_cell.angle_beta   90.00
_cell.angle_gamma   90.00
#
_symmetry.space_group_name_H-M   'P 1'
#
loop_
_entity.id
_entity.type
_entity.pdbx_description
1 polymer ?
#
loop_
_entity_poly.entity_id
_entity_poly.type
_entity_poly.pdbx_seq_one_letter_code
_entity_poly.pdbx_strand_id
1 'polypeptide(L)'
;MNILRLLLILCLTFFRVQAQPVAQVSSLKLLNVKVLPHGFSFQQTTVGGLSGIDYDATSKQYYLISDDRSSLQPARFYTAQIKITETGIDTVLITGVTTLHQSNGKPYPGAKEDPAHTPDPEA
;
A
#
# COMPACT_ATOMS: atom_id res chain seq x y z
N MET A 1 -48.70 32.93 41.32
CA MET A 1 -47.59 33.24 40.39
C MET A 1 -46.55 32.17 40.57
N ASN A 2 -46.28 31.37 39.52
CA ASN A 2 -45.02 30.66 39.29
C ASN A 2 -44.69 29.49 40.26
N ILE A 3 -44.23 28.29 39.88
CA ILE A 3 -43.41 27.82 38.75
C ILE A 3 -43.47 26.27 38.74
N LEU A 4 -43.68 25.68 37.56
CA LEU A 4 -42.90 24.60 36.96
C LEU A 4 -42.24 23.54 37.87
N ARG A 5 -42.58 22.26 37.67
CA ARG A 5 -41.59 21.17 37.73
C ARG A 5 -41.81 20.17 36.61
N LEU A 6 -41.03 20.39 35.56
CA LEU A 6 -40.82 19.55 34.38
C LEU A 6 -40.13 18.24 34.81
N LEU A 7 -40.77 17.09 34.56
CA LEU A 7 -40.13 15.78 34.73
C LEU A 7 -39.09 15.58 33.61
N LEU A 8 -37.81 15.55 33.98
CA LEU A 8 -36.70 15.23 33.10
C LEU A 8 -36.61 13.69 32.98
N ILE A 9 -37.08 13.13 31.86
CA ILE A 9 -36.89 11.70 31.55
C ILE A 9 -35.45 11.51 31.08
N LEU A 10 -34.60 11.04 31.98
CA LEU A 10 -33.22 10.63 31.72
C LEU A 10 -33.24 9.33 30.90
N CYS A 11 -33.16 9.45 29.57
CA CYS A 11 -33.01 8.31 28.67
C CYS A 11 -31.57 7.79 28.78
N LEU A 12 -31.33 6.81 29.67
CA LEU A 12 -30.10 6.01 29.66
C LEU A 12 -30.13 5.08 28.44
N THR A 13 -29.64 5.57 27.31
CA THR A 13 -29.30 4.71 26.17
C THR A 13 -28.04 3.92 26.52
N PHE A 14 -28.22 2.70 27.02
CA PHE A 14 -27.15 1.70 27.06
C PHE A 14 -26.72 1.40 25.61
N PHE A 15 -25.64 2.03 25.14
CA PHE A 15 -24.96 1.61 23.93
C PHE A 15 -24.46 0.16 24.13
N ARG A 16 -25.16 -0.80 23.52
CA ARG A 16 -24.68 -2.17 23.39
C ARG A 16 -23.62 -2.19 22.30
N VAL A 17 -22.35 -2.23 22.69
CA VAL A 17 -21.27 -2.61 21.78
C VAL A 17 -21.45 -4.10 21.49
N GLN A 18 -22.02 -4.43 20.33
CA GLN A 18 -21.95 -5.80 19.81
C GLN A 18 -20.63 -5.96 19.09
N ALA A 19 -19.78 -6.87 19.59
CA ALA A 19 -18.62 -7.32 18.83
C ALA A 19 -19.14 -8.00 17.55
N GLN A 20 -18.76 -7.47 16.38
CA GLN A 20 -19.06 -8.15 15.13
C GLN A 20 -18.28 -9.47 15.10
N PRO A 21 -18.94 -10.61 14.80
CA PRO A 21 -18.22 -11.85 14.60
C PRO A 21 -17.21 -11.65 13.46
N VAL A 22 -15.94 -11.89 13.75
CA VAL A 22 -14.88 -11.83 12.75
C VAL A 22 -15.15 -12.96 11.75
N ALA A 23 -15.30 -12.61 10.47
CA ALA A 23 -15.45 -13.59 9.42
C ALA A 23 -14.25 -14.55 9.45
N GLN A 24 -14.50 -15.83 9.71
CA GLN A 24 -13.45 -16.84 9.71
C GLN A 24 -13.10 -17.21 8.27
N VAL A 25 -11.89 -16.86 7.83
CA VAL A 25 -11.37 -17.28 6.53
C VAL A 25 -10.97 -18.75 6.61
N SER A 26 -11.73 -19.63 5.95
CA SER A 26 -11.50 -21.08 5.99
C SER A 26 -10.51 -21.55 4.92
N SER A 27 -10.41 -20.85 3.79
CA SER A 27 -9.46 -21.15 2.72
C SER A 27 -9.18 -19.93 1.85
N LEU A 28 -8.06 -19.98 1.13
CA LEU A 28 -7.69 -19.01 0.11
C LEU A 28 -7.74 -19.69 -1.25
N LYS A 29 -8.29 -19.00 -2.24
CA LYS A 29 -8.28 -19.42 -3.65
C LYS A 29 -7.43 -18.45 -4.44
N LEU A 30 -6.39 -18.94 -5.10
CA LEU A 30 -5.64 -18.16 -6.07
C LEU A 30 -6.55 -17.83 -7.26
N LEU A 31 -6.81 -16.54 -7.47
CA LEU A 31 -7.66 -16.07 -8.58
C LEU A 31 -6.88 -15.93 -9.88
N ASN A 32 -5.67 -15.37 -9.81
CA ASN A 32 -4.86 -15.09 -10.98
C ASN A 32 -3.38 -14.88 -10.64
N VAL A 33 -2.52 -15.01 -11.64
CA VAL A 33 -1.10 -14.63 -11.59
C VAL A 33 -0.78 -13.87 -12.88
N LYS A 34 -0.13 -12.72 -12.76
CA LYS A 34 0.40 -11.95 -13.88
C LYS A 34 1.88 -11.72 -13.66
N VAL A 35 2.69 -12.06 -14.66
CA VAL A 35 4.15 -11.89 -14.63
C VAL A 35 4.52 -10.80 -15.64
N LEU A 36 5.24 -9.78 -15.21
CA LEU A 36 5.83 -8.78 -16.10
C LEU A 36 7.07 -9.40 -16.80
N PRO A 37 7.40 -8.98 -18.04
CA PRO A 37 8.59 -9.46 -18.72
C PRO A 37 9.85 -9.28 -17.86
N HIS A 38 10.74 -10.26 -17.89
CA HIS A 38 12.03 -10.14 -17.20
C HIS A 38 12.81 -8.93 -17.74
N GLY A 39 13.37 -8.12 -16.84
CA GLY A 39 14.10 -6.90 -17.21
C GLY A 39 13.20 -5.80 -17.78
N PHE A 40 11.88 -5.84 -17.52
CA PHE A 40 10.97 -4.77 -17.92
C PHE A 40 11.46 -3.43 -17.37
N SER A 41 11.74 -2.48 -18.28
CA SER A 41 12.28 -1.17 -17.94
C SER A 41 11.19 -0.12 -18.02
N PHE A 42 11.16 0.78 -17.03
CA PHE A 42 10.29 1.95 -17.00
C PHE A 42 11.10 3.16 -16.51
N GLN A 43 11.13 4.23 -17.30
CA GLN A 43 11.88 5.45 -17.02
C GLN A 43 13.32 5.19 -16.51
N GLN A 44 14.07 4.38 -17.26
CA GLN A 44 15.47 3.99 -16.97
C GLN A 44 15.67 3.18 -15.67
N THR A 45 14.59 2.69 -15.06
CA THR A 45 14.63 1.78 -13.92
C THR A 45 14.11 0.40 -14.33
N THR A 46 14.65 -0.66 -13.75
CA THR A 46 14.12 -2.01 -13.92
C THR A 46 13.00 -2.22 -12.92
N VAL A 47 11.80 -2.52 -13.42
CA VAL A 47 10.67 -2.92 -12.57
C VAL A 47 10.92 -4.35 -12.10
N GLY A 48 11.38 -4.50 -10.87
CA GLY A 48 11.81 -5.77 -10.30
C GLY A 48 12.03 -5.67 -8.80
N GLY A 49 12.26 -6.83 -8.16
CA GLY A 49 12.33 -6.89 -6.71
C GLY A 49 11.01 -6.48 -6.04
N LEU A 50 9.87 -6.66 -6.69
CA LEU A 50 8.60 -6.20 -6.14
C LEU A 50 8.19 -7.10 -4.97
N SER A 51 7.98 -6.50 -3.81
CA SER A 51 7.78 -7.23 -2.54
C SER A 51 6.54 -6.77 -1.76
N GLY A 52 6.02 -5.57 -2.05
CA GLY A 52 4.78 -5.05 -1.47
C GLY A 52 3.90 -4.33 -2.51
N ILE A 53 2.60 -4.31 -2.23
CA ILE A 53 1.58 -3.66 -3.05
C ILE A 53 0.52 -3.02 -2.16
N ASP A 54 0.09 -1.80 -2.50
CA ASP A 54 -1.06 -1.15 -1.89
C ASP A 54 -1.93 -0.47 -2.96
N TYR A 55 -3.19 -0.19 -2.63
CA TYR A 55 -4.16 0.44 -3.52
C TYR A 55 -4.81 1.66 -2.86
N ASP A 56 -4.57 2.83 -3.42
CA ASP A 56 -5.31 4.04 -3.05
C ASP A 56 -6.60 4.13 -3.87
N ALA A 57 -7.73 3.94 -3.20
CA ALA A 57 -9.06 4.03 -3.80
C ALA A 57 -9.44 5.46 -4.23
N THR A 58 -8.83 6.50 -3.63
CA THR A 58 -9.12 7.91 -3.94
C THR A 58 -8.55 8.27 -5.31
N SER A 59 -7.27 8.00 -5.54
CA SER A 59 -6.60 8.21 -6.83
C SER A 59 -6.78 7.05 -7.82
N LYS A 60 -7.32 5.91 -7.37
CA LYS A 60 -7.47 4.65 -8.14
C LYS A 60 -6.13 4.14 -8.67
N GLN A 61 -5.12 4.16 -7.82
CA GLN A 61 -3.73 3.90 -8.18
C GLN A 61 -3.15 2.81 -7.28
N TYR A 62 -2.42 1.86 -7.87
CA TYR A 62 -1.60 0.93 -7.09
C TYR A 62 -0.21 1.51 -6.87
N TYR A 63 0.36 1.19 -5.72
CA TYR A 63 1.74 1.45 -5.36
C TYR A 63 2.45 0.11 -5.20
N LEU A 64 3.63 -0.04 -5.80
CA LEU A 64 4.43 -1.26 -5.79
C LEU A 64 5.83 -0.90 -5.27
N ILE A 65 6.26 -1.46 -4.14
CA ILE A 65 7.59 -1.20 -3.59
C ILE A 65 8.60 -2.21 -4.12
N SER A 66 9.82 -1.75 -4.41
CA SER A 66 10.96 -2.61 -4.72
C SER A 66 11.78 -2.86 -3.45
N ASP A 67 12.14 -4.11 -3.20
CA ASP A 67 13.05 -4.56 -2.12
C ASP A 67 14.52 -4.23 -2.38
N ASP A 68 14.85 -3.66 -3.54
CA ASP A 68 16.19 -3.19 -3.87
C ASP A 68 16.60 -2.05 -2.94
N ARG A 69 17.42 -2.40 -1.95
CA ARG A 69 17.98 -1.50 -0.93
C ARG A 69 19.07 -0.58 -1.48
N SER A 70 18.83 0.03 -2.65
CA SER A 70 19.83 0.78 -3.42
C SER A 70 21.07 -0.05 -3.82
N SER A 71 20.95 -1.37 -3.96
CA SER A 71 22.08 -2.24 -4.30
C SER A 71 22.32 -2.32 -5.81
N LEU A 72 21.25 -2.29 -6.60
CA LEU A 72 21.32 -2.30 -8.07
C LEU A 72 20.96 -0.93 -8.65
N GLN A 73 19.88 -0.34 -8.16
CA GLN A 73 19.41 1.00 -8.53
C GLN A 73 18.79 1.68 -7.30
N PRO A 74 18.66 3.02 -7.26
CA PRO A 74 18.12 3.70 -6.09
C PRO A 74 16.80 3.10 -5.60
N ALA A 75 16.66 2.98 -4.27
CA ALA A 75 15.43 2.52 -3.63
C ALA A 75 14.23 3.32 -4.14
N ARG A 76 13.15 2.62 -4.49
CA ARG A 76 12.07 3.19 -5.29
C ARG A 76 10.77 2.44 -5.13
N PHE A 77 9.66 3.15 -5.35
CA PHE A 77 8.36 2.55 -5.60
C PHE A 77 7.85 2.94 -6.98
N TYR A 78 6.96 2.11 -7.53
CA TYR A 78 6.26 2.36 -8.77
C TYR A 78 4.80 2.69 -8.49
N THR A 79 4.20 3.51 -9.33
CA THR A 79 2.75 3.60 -9.44
C THR A 79 2.30 2.75 -10.62
N ALA A 80 1.21 2.01 -10.47
CA ALA A 80 0.64 1.18 -11.53
C ALA A 80 -0.90 1.23 -11.58
N GLN A 81 -1.45 1.14 -12.79
CA GLN A 81 -2.86 0.83 -13.00
C GLN A 81 -2.99 -0.65 -13.33
N ILE A 82 -3.80 -1.37 -12.54
CA ILE A 82 -4.06 -2.80 -12.73
C ILE A 82 -5.53 -2.97 -13.06
N LYS A 83 -5.82 -3.40 -14.28
CA LYS A 83 -7.18 -3.71 -14.73
C LYS A 83 -7.50 -5.16 -14.41
N ILE A 84 -8.49 -5.34 -13.54
CA ILE A 84 -9.00 -6.65 -13.11
C ILE A 84 -10.40 -6.83 -13.69
N THR A 85 -10.65 -7.98 -14.30
CA THR A 85 -11.94 -8.41 -14.86
C THR A 85 -12.44 -9.65 -14.11
N GLU A 86 -13.64 -10.11 -14.45
CA GLU A 86 -14.21 -11.35 -13.90
C GLU A 86 -13.33 -12.59 -14.17
N THR A 87 -12.50 -12.55 -15.21
CA THR A 87 -11.62 -13.65 -15.61
C THR A 87 -10.19 -13.53 -15.07
N GLY A 88 -9.84 -12.42 -14.39
CA GLY A 88 -8.53 -12.22 -13.77
C GLY A 88 -7.88 -10.88 -14.12
N ILE A 89 -6.54 -10.83 -14.07
CA ILE A 89 -5.76 -9.61 -14.36
C ILE A 89 -5.60 -9.48 -15.88
N ASP A 90 -6.29 -8.50 -16.45
CA ASP A 90 -6.23 -8.18 -17.88
C ASP A 90 -4.92 -7.46 -18.21
N THR A 91 -4.66 -6.34 -17.54
CA THR A 91 -3.54 -5.43 -17.85
C THR A 91 -2.88 -4.91 -16.58
N VAL A 92 -1.55 -4.83 -16.59
CA VAL A 92 -0.75 -4.11 -15.59
C VAL A 92 0.04 -3.04 -16.32
N LEU A 93 -0.22 -1.78 -16.01
CA LEU A 93 0.45 -0.64 -16.60
C LEU A 93 1.22 0.10 -15.52
N ILE A 94 2.55 0.15 -15.63
CA ILE A 94 3.36 1.04 -14.80
C ILE A 94 3.17 2.48 -15.30
N THR A 95 2.77 3.37 -14.41
CA THR A 95 2.42 4.76 -14.72
C THR A 95 3.44 5.76 -14.20
N GLY A 96 4.28 5.37 -13.24
CA GLY A 96 5.28 6.25 -12.65
C GLY A 96 6.29 5.49 -11.80
N VAL A 97 7.40 6.14 -11.50
CA VAL A 97 8.43 5.69 -10.57
C VAL A 97 8.82 6.86 -9.67
N THR A 98 9.05 6.58 -8.39
CA THR A 98 9.51 7.58 -7.42
C THR A 98 10.70 7.00 -6.65
N THR A 99 11.82 7.70 -6.68
CA THR A 99 12.99 7.38 -5.86
C THR A 99 12.76 7.83 -4.43
N LEU A 100 13.13 6.98 -3.48
CA LEU A 100 13.14 7.30 -2.06
C LEU A 100 14.39 8.12 -1.74
N HIS A 101 14.18 9.25 -1.07
CA HIS A 101 15.23 10.18 -0.72
C HIS A 101 15.35 10.29 0.80
N GLN A 102 16.58 10.51 1.24
CA GLN A 102 16.88 10.90 2.61
C GLN A 102 16.37 12.32 2.88
N SER A 103 16.34 12.72 4.16
CA SER A 103 15.97 14.08 4.57
C SER A 103 16.83 15.20 3.95
N ASN A 104 18.06 14.86 3.53
CA ASN A 104 18.99 15.76 2.84
C ASN A 104 18.70 15.91 1.34
N GLY A 105 17.67 15.22 0.80
CA GLY A 105 17.28 15.26 -0.61
C GLY A 105 18.08 14.37 -1.54
N LYS A 106 19.06 13.60 -1.05
CA LYS A 106 19.80 12.60 -1.83
C LYS A 106 19.10 11.24 -1.80
N PRO A 107 19.23 10.41 -2.85
CA PRO A 107 18.78 9.02 -2.80
C PRO A 107 19.46 8.27 -1.65
N TYR A 108 18.76 7.30 -1.08
CA TYR A 108 19.36 6.43 -0.08
C TYR A 108 20.55 5.64 -0.67
N PRO A 109 21.68 5.53 0.06
CA PRO A 109 22.86 4.80 -0.40
C PRO A 109 22.65 3.29 -0.33
N GLY A 110 23.41 2.55 -1.15
CA GLY A 110 23.48 1.10 -1.04
C GLY A 110 24.44 0.64 0.07
N ALA A 111 24.35 -0.63 0.48
CA ALA A 111 25.19 -1.19 1.54
C ALA A 111 26.70 -1.15 1.25
N LYS A 112 27.11 -1.08 -0.02
CA LYS A 112 28.53 -0.92 -0.40
C LYS A 112 29.05 0.50 -0.16
N GLU A 113 28.16 1.48 -0.20
CA GLU A 113 28.48 2.90 -0.08
C GLU A 113 28.38 3.33 1.39
N ASP A 114 27.27 2.98 2.05
CA ASP A 114 27.03 3.28 3.45
C ASP A 114 26.09 2.23 4.08
N PRO A 115 26.66 1.19 4.71
CA PRO A 115 25.87 0.15 5.38
C PRO A 115 24.94 0.68 6.49
N ALA A 116 25.33 1.77 7.17
CA ALA A 116 24.59 2.30 8.32
C ALA A 116 23.35 3.08 7.91
N HIS A 117 23.32 3.60 6.68
CA HIS A 117 22.20 4.38 6.14
C HIS A 117 21.53 3.72 4.93
N THR A 118 21.79 2.43 4.70
CA THR A 118 21.09 1.62 3.71
C THR A 118 19.60 1.53 4.08
N PRO A 119 18.68 1.77 3.14
CA PRO A 119 17.26 1.73 3.45
C PRO A 119 16.79 0.28 3.57
N ASP A 120 15.78 0.06 4.42
CA ASP A 120 14.87 -1.08 4.26
C ASP A 120 13.56 -0.52 3.68
N PRO A 121 13.31 -0.64 2.36
CA PRO A 121 12.18 0.04 1.71
C PRO A 121 10.80 -0.37 2.21
N GLU A 122 10.71 -1.45 3.01
CA GLU A 122 9.46 -1.99 3.57
C GLU A 122 9.27 -1.71 5.07
N ALA A 123 10.26 -1.09 5.72
CA ALA A 123 10.29 -0.87 7.17
C ALA A 123 9.57 0.41 7.62
#